data_AF-A0A0D6ZD90-F1
#
_entry.id   AF-A0A0D6ZD90-F1
#
_cell.length_a   1.000
_cell.length_b   1.000
_cell.length_c   1.000
_cell.angle_alpha   90.00
_cell.angle_beta   90.00
_cell.angle_gamma   90.00
#
_symmetry.space_group_name_H-M   'P 1'
#
loop_
_entity.id
_entity.type
_entity.pdbx_description
1 polymer ?
#
loop_
_entity_poly.entity_id
_entity_poly.type
_entity_poly.pdbx_seq_one_letter_code
_entity_poly.pdbx_strand_id
1 'polypeptide(L)' 'MNFYKILGIVLIIISGLIYTLERGFTVLSTSIVRAGFYSGRMTGEVPNVEASGILDNFYVPLFLAFGVLLIIYWFKRKG' A
#
# COMPACT_ATOMS: atom_id res chain seq x y z
N MET A 1 11.78 26.65 3.91
CA MET A 1 10.89 25.50 3.63
C MET A 1 10.40 24.93 4.95
N ASN A 2 9.10 24.68 5.12
CA ASN A 2 8.58 24.11 6.37
C ASN A 2 8.82 22.59 6.40
N PHE A 3 9.84 22.18 7.14
CA PHE A 3 10.28 20.79 7.25
C PHE A 3 9.12 19.82 7.57
N TYR A 4 8.31 20.13 8.58
CA TYR A 4 7.17 19.30 8.98
C TYR A 4 6.12 19.10 7.89
N LYS A 5 5.83 20.14 7.10
CA LYS A 5 4.90 20.06 5.97
C LYS A 5 5.44 19.13 4.89
N ILE A 6 6.71 19.29 4.53
CA ILE A 6 7.34 18.52 3.45
C ILE A 6 7.48 17.06 3.87
N LEU A 7 7.98 16.80 5.06
CA LEU A 7 8.11 15.44 5.60
C LEU A 7 6.75 14.74 5.67
N GLY A 8 5.70 15.45 6.12
CA GLY A 8 4.34 14.92 6.17
C GLY A 8 3.80 14.52 4.79
N ILE A 9 3.97 15.39 3.79
CA ILE A 9 3.57 15.10 2.39
C ILE A 9 4.35 13.90 1.84
N VAL A 10 5.68 13.87 2.06
CA VAL A 10 6.54 12.78 1.59
C VAL A 10 6.11 11.44 2.19
N LEU A 11 5.81 11.39 3.49
CA LEU A 11 5.33 10.16 4.14
C LEU A 11 3.99 9.68 3.58
N ILE A 12 3.06 10.58 3.30
CA ILE A 12 1.77 10.23 2.70
C ILE A 12 1.97 9.67 1.28
N ILE A 13 2.83 10.31 0.47
CA ILE A 13 3.13 9.85 -0.89
C ILE A 13 3.79 8.46 -0.85
N ILE A 14 4.77 8.25 0.03
CA ILE A 14 5.45 6.96 0.19
C ILE A 14 4.46 5.88 0.65
N SER A 15 3.56 6.18 1.59
CA SER A 15 2.50 5.26 2.02
C SER A 15 1.63 4.82 0.85
N GLY A 16 1.15 5.77 0.04
CA GLY A 16 0.35 5.47 -1.15
C GLY A 16 1.11 4.66 -2.20
N LEU A 17 2.40 4.96 -2.40
CA LEU A 17 3.27 4.21 -3.31
C LEU A 17 3.44 2.75 -2.85
N ILE A 18 3.77 2.54 -1.58
CA ILE A 18 3.92 1.19 -1.00
C ILE A 18 2.61 0.42 -1.15
N TYR A 19 1.48 1.00 -0.75
CA TYR A 19 0.18 0.34 -0.85
C TYR A 19 -0.15 -0.07 -2.30
N THR A 20 0.10 0.81 -3.25
CA THR A 20 -0.18 0.54 -4.68
C THR A 20 0.71 -0.57 -5.21
N LEU A 21 2.01 -0.57 -4.85
CA LEU A 21 2.95 -1.61 -5.25
C LEU A 21 2.58 -2.97 -4.65
N GLU A 22 2.34 -3.02 -3.34
CA GLU A 22 1.92 -4.25 -2.64
C GLU A 22 0.68 -4.85 -3.31
N ARG A 23 -0.38 -4.04 -3.45
CA ARG A 23 -1.62 -4.48 -4.08
C ARG A 23 -1.40 -4.95 -5.52
N GLY A 24 -0.61 -4.20 -6.29
CA GLY A 24 -0.26 -4.56 -7.66
C GLY A 24 0.47 -5.90 -7.75
N PHE A 25 1.51 -6.10 -6.94
CA PHE A 25 2.29 -7.34 -6.94
C PHE A 25 1.51 -8.54 -6.43
N THR A 26 0.66 -8.39 -5.40
CA THR A 26 -0.20 -9.50 -4.92
C THR A 26 -1.15 -9.96 -6.02
N VAL A 27 -1.80 -9.01 -6.72
CA VAL A 27 -2.71 -9.32 -7.82
C VAL A 27 -1.96 -9.97 -8.98
N LEU A 28 -0.79 -9.45 -9.36
CA LEU A 28 0.03 -10.04 -10.42
C LEU A 28 0.46 -11.47 -10.07
N SER A 29 0.96 -11.67 -8.85
CA SER A 29 1.44 -12.98 -8.39
C SER A 29 0.32 -14.02 -8.37
N THR A 30 -0.81 -13.71 -7.74
CA THR A 30 -1.97 -14.63 -7.68
C THR A 30 -2.59 -14.88 -9.05
N SER A 31 -2.57 -13.89 -9.95
CA SER A 31 -3.01 -14.06 -11.34
C SER A 31 -2.10 -15.02 -12.11
N ILE A 32 -0.78 -14.96 -11.91
CA ILE A 32 0.17 -15.90 -12.52
C ILE A 32 -0.07 -17.32 -12.00
N VAL A 33 -0.27 -17.49 -10.69
CA VAL A 33 -0.60 -18.79 -10.08
C VAL A 33 -1.88 -19.36 -10.70
N ARG A 34 -2.91 -18.53 -10.84
CA ARG A 34 -4.17 -18.93 -11.48
C ARG A 34 -4.00 -19.28 -12.96
N ALA A 35 -3.20 -18.52 -13.71
CA ALA A 35 -2.88 -18.85 -15.10
C ALA A 35 -2.11 -20.18 -15.22
N GLY A 36 -1.17 -20.43 -14.30
CA GLY A 36 -0.45 -21.70 -14.20
C GLY A 36 -1.36 -22.89 -13.88
N PHE A 37 -2.36 -22.69 -13.03
CA PHE A 37 -3.38 -23.70 -12.73
C PHE A 37 -4.15 -24.13 -13.99
N TYR A 38 -4.60 -23.16 -14.80
CA TYR A 38 -5.30 -23.44 -16.05
C TYR A 38 -4.40 -24.06 -17.12
N SER A 39 -3.18 -23.54 -17.31
CA SER A 39 -2.26 -24.05 -18.33
C SER A 39 -1.76 -25.46 -18.01
N GLY A 40 -1.56 -25.77 -16.73
CA GLY A 40 -1.17 -27.08 -16.23
C GLY A 40 -2.31 -28.11 -16.23
N ARG A 41 -3.54 -27.73 -16.64
CA ARG A 41 -4.75 -28.57 -16.55
C ARG A 41 -4.95 -29.17 -15.16
N MET A 42 -4.59 -28.42 -14.13
CA MET A 42 -4.77 -28.86 -12.76
C MET A 42 -6.27 -29.02 -12.46
N THR A 43 -6.61 -30.05 -11.69
CA THR A 43 -7.98 -30.33 -11.25
C THR A 43 -8.11 -29.98 -9.78
N GLY A 44 -9.24 -29.40 -9.39
CA GLY A 44 -9.46 -28.90 -8.02
C GLY A 44 -10.01 -27.48 -8.00
N GLU A 45 -9.91 -26.83 -6.84
CA GLU A 45 -10.40 -25.46 -6.65
C GLU A 45 -9.48 -24.45 -7.35
N VAL A 46 -10.07 -23.54 -8.13
CA VAL A 46 -9.33 -22.51 -8.86
C VAL A 46 -8.76 -21.49 -7.87
N PRO A 47 -7.45 -21.19 -7.90
CA PRO A 47 -6.85 -20.19 -7.02
C PRO A 47 -7.55 -18.83 -7.16
N ASN A 48 -7.91 -18.24 -6.03
CA ASN A 48 -8.54 -16.92 -6.02
C ASN A 48 -7.48 -15.83 -6.26
N VAL A 49 -7.89 -14.75 -6.93
CA VAL A 49 -7.02 -13.59 -7.14
C VAL A 49 -7.21 -12.68 -5.94
N GLU A 50 -6.17 -12.61 -5.10
CA GLU A 50 -6.19 -11.79 -3.90
C GLU A 50 -5.47 -10.47 -4.13
N ALA A 51 -5.94 -9.43 -3.43
CA ALA A 51 -5.35 -8.11 -3.47
C ALA A 51 -5.00 -7.69 -2.04
N SER A 52 -3.76 -7.28 -1.82
CA SER A 52 -3.30 -6.79 -0.52
C SER A 52 -4.13 -5.58 -0.07
N GLY A 53 -4.58 -5.64 1.18
CA GLY A 53 -5.31 -4.62 1.89
C GLY A 53 -4.40 -3.57 2.54
N ILE A 54 -5.00 -2.48 3.01
CA ILE A 54 -4.26 -1.34 3.57
C ILE A 54 -3.58 -1.67 4.92
N LEU A 55 -4.02 -2.73 5.60
CA LEU A 55 -3.48 -3.18 6.89
C LEU A 55 -2.50 -4.34 6.77
N ASP A 56 -2.33 -4.90 5.56
CA ASP A 56 -1.48 -6.07 5.34
C ASP A 56 0.01 -5.70 5.40
N ASN A 57 0.34 -4.43 5.12
CA ASN A 57 1.67 -3.88 5.28
C ASN A 57 1.65 -2.81 6.38
N PHE A 58 2.30 -3.09 7.53
CA PHE A 58 2.38 -2.20 8.70
C PHE A 58 2.89 -0.79 8.38
N TYR A 59 3.77 -0.63 7.39
CA TYR A 59 4.33 0.67 7.03
C TYR A 59 3.34 1.59 6.33
N VAL A 60 2.33 1.04 5.66
CA VAL A 60 1.29 1.82 4.97
C VAL A 60 0.48 2.67 5.96
N PRO A 61 -0.22 2.11 6.97
CA PRO A 61 -0.98 2.89 7.93
C PRO A 61 -0.06 3.71 8.84
N LEU A 62 1.14 3.24 9.15
CA LEU A 62 2.12 3.96 9.94
C LEU A 62 2.51 5.29 9.27
N PHE A 63 3.00 5.23 8.03
CA PHE A 63 3.44 6.43 7.31
C PHE A 63 2.27 7.37 6.99
N LEU A 64 1.08 6.82 6.71
CA LEU A 64 -0.12 7.62 6.53
C LEU A 64 -0.45 8.40 7.81
N ALA A 65 -0.50 7.72 8.96
CA ALA A 65 -0.82 8.33 10.25
C ALA A 65 0.21 9.39 10.65
N PHE A 66 1.51 9.06 10.59
CA PHE A 66 2.58 10.01 10.89
C PHE A 66 2.59 11.20 9.95
N GLY A 67 2.37 10.97 8.65
CA GLY A 67 2.29 12.02 7.65
C GLY A 67 1.15 13.01 7.93
N VAL A 68 -0.03 12.50 8.26
CA VAL A 68 -1.19 13.31 8.66
C VAL A 68 -0.92 14.08 9.95
N LEU A 69 -0.36 13.43 10.97
CA LEU A 69 -0.02 14.07 12.26
C LEU A 69 0.98 15.22 12.09
N LEU A 70 1.98 15.06 11.23
CA LEU A 70 2.97 16.11 10.94
C LEU A 70 2.34 17.32 10.23
N ILE A 71 1.40 17.09 9.31
CA ILE A 71 0.67 18.16 8.64
C ILE A 71 -0.21 18.91 9.64
N ILE A 72 -0.95 18.19 10.51
CA ILE A 72 -1.78 18.80 11.57
C ILE A 72 -0.90 19.62 12.52
N TYR A 73 0.23 19.06 12.96
CA TYR A 73 1.18 19.75 13.83
C TYR A 73 1.73 21.03 13.18
N TRP A 74 2.05 20.97 11.90
CA TRP A 74 2.49 22.14 11.15
C TRP A 74 1.41 23.24 11.09
N PHE A 75 0.15 22.89 10.84
CA PHE A 75 -0.96 23.85 10.87
C PHE A 75 -1.12 24.50 12.25
N LYS A 76 -1.10 23.70 13.32
CA LYS A 76 -1.21 24.19 14.70
C LYS A 76 -0.06 25.12 15.11
N ARG A 77 1.15 24.91 14.58
CA ARG A 77 2.31 25.76 14.88
C ARG A 77 2.29 27.09 14.11
N LYS A 78 1.47 27.19 13.06
CA LYS A 78 1.42 28.34 12.15
C LYS A 78 0.20 29.24 12.36
N GLY A 79 -0.81 28.76 13.09
CA GLY A 79 -1.91 29.57 13.64
C GLY A 79 -1.56 30.04 15.03
#